data_AF-A0A0D2MN97-F1
#
_entry.id   AF-A0A0D2MN97-F1
#
_cell.length_a   1.000
_cell.length_b   1.000
_cell.length_c   1.000
_cell.angle_alpha   90.00
_cell.angle_beta   90.00
_cell.angle_gamma   90.00
#
_symmetry.space_group_name_H-M   'P 1'
#
loop_
_entity.id
_entity.type
_entity.pdbx_description
1 polymer ?
#
loop_
_entity_poly.entity_id
_entity_poly.type
_entity_poly.pdbx_seq_one_letter_code
_entity_poly.pdbx_strand_id
1 'polypeptide(L)'
;MTNLEGNIVDVPNPSGRGPGYRYFKAAKKLPRVKKLFEKQPELRKRRTTNDIYKIIDASYYGYRDEVLAIVKGPTEVNMRTEAEKEWRRSGATSREVLFEEEEDVVVEEMREREEKERKDKEREFFVHVPLPDDKEIERMIVERKKMELLSKYASEGLLEEQSEAMDILNIYS
;
A
#
# COMPACT_ATOMS: atom_id res chain seq x y z
N MET A 1 31.34 -44.75 -36.08
CA MET A 1 31.31 -43.28 -35.93
C MET A 1 29.91 -42.89 -35.51
N THR A 2 29.72 -41.85 -34.72
CA THR A 2 28.38 -41.37 -34.34
C THR A 2 28.20 -39.98 -34.95
N ASN A 3 27.00 -39.64 -35.41
CA ASN A 3 26.71 -38.29 -35.92
C ASN A 3 26.85 -37.26 -34.77
N LEU A 4 26.88 -35.96 -35.09
CA LEU A 4 27.05 -34.87 -34.11
C LEU A 4 26.02 -34.91 -32.95
N GLU A 5 24.89 -35.58 -33.15
CA GLU A 5 23.80 -35.75 -32.18
C GLU A 5 23.95 -37.01 -31.28
N GLY A 6 25.04 -37.77 -31.43
CA GLY A 6 25.34 -38.91 -30.55
C GLY A 6 24.58 -40.21 -30.86
N ASN A 7 23.84 -40.27 -31.95
CA ASN A 7 23.21 -41.50 -32.45
C ASN A 7 24.26 -42.49 -32.99
N ILE A 8 24.09 -43.77 -32.66
CA ILE A 8 25.00 -44.85 -33.07
C ILE A 8 24.77 -45.14 -34.55
N VAL A 9 25.78 -44.84 -35.38
CA VAL A 9 25.83 -45.32 -36.75
C VAL A 9 26.57 -46.66 -36.73
N ASP A 10 25.91 -47.67 -37.31
CA ASP A 10 26.47 -49.01 -37.45
C ASP A 10 27.60 -48.95 -38.48
N VAL A 11 28.85 -49.10 -38.01
CA VAL A 11 30.01 -49.07 -38.90
C VAL A 11 30.47 -50.51 -39.15
N PRO A 12 30.53 -50.96 -40.42
CA PRO A 12 30.93 -52.32 -40.74
C PRO A 12 32.36 -52.58 -40.25
N ASN A 13 32.52 -53.69 -39.53
CA ASN A 13 33.78 -54.09 -38.92
C ASN A 13 34.68 -54.75 -39.99
N PRO A 14 35.91 -54.26 -40.26
CA PRO A 14 36.78 -54.83 -41.31
C PRO A 14 37.38 -56.20 -40.95
N SER A 15 37.15 -56.70 -39.73
CA SER A 15 37.75 -57.94 -39.20
C SER A 15 36.82 -59.17 -39.24
N GLY A 16 35.64 -59.08 -39.87
CA GLY A 16 34.75 -60.23 -40.12
C GLY A 16 34.08 -60.85 -38.87
N ARG A 17 34.45 -60.45 -37.65
CA ARG A 17 33.63 -60.72 -36.46
C ARG A 17 32.44 -59.79 -36.48
N GLY A 18 31.23 -60.38 -36.48
CA GLY A 18 29.93 -59.70 -36.56
C GLY A 18 29.78 -58.54 -35.57
N PRO A 19 28.75 -57.70 -35.73
CA PRO A 19 28.61 -56.41 -35.06
C PRO A 19 28.71 -56.55 -33.54
N GLY A 20 29.93 -56.41 -33.01
CA GLY A 20 30.21 -56.53 -31.60
C GLY A 20 29.76 -55.27 -30.90
N TYR A 21 28.79 -55.39 -30.00
CA TYR A 21 28.33 -54.31 -29.14
C TYR A 21 29.52 -53.69 -28.38
N ARG A 22 30.02 -52.54 -28.84
CA ARG A 22 31.09 -51.79 -28.18
C ARG A 22 30.47 -50.88 -27.11
N TYR A 23 30.34 -51.41 -25.89
CA TYR A 23 29.67 -50.79 -24.73
C TYR A 23 30.27 -49.48 -24.19
N PHE A 24 31.34 -48.96 -24.80
CA PHE A 24 32.13 -47.84 -24.24
C PHE A 24 31.35 -46.53 -24.04
N LYS A 25 30.20 -46.33 -24.69
CA LYS A 25 29.34 -45.13 -24.49
C LYS A 25 28.06 -45.38 -23.70
N ALA A 26 27.67 -46.65 -23.49
CA ALA A 26 26.48 -46.99 -22.72
C ALA A 26 26.67 -46.75 -21.21
N ALA A 27 27.90 -46.92 -20.72
CA ALA A 27 28.25 -46.70 -19.33
C ALA A 27 27.93 -45.27 -18.84
N LYS A 28 28.04 -44.26 -19.70
CA LYS A 28 27.71 -42.85 -19.37
C LYS A 28 26.21 -42.62 -19.10
N LYS A 29 25.34 -43.49 -19.61
CA LYS A 29 23.88 -43.40 -19.44
C LYS A 29 23.37 -44.16 -18.21
N LEU A 30 24.23 -44.91 -17.51
CA LEU A 30 23.85 -45.60 -16.27
C LEU A 30 23.45 -44.57 -15.19
N PRO A 31 22.38 -44.79 -14.40
CA PRO A 31 21.87 -43.78 -13.45
C PRO A 31 22.92 -43.21 -12.49
N ARG A 32 23.86 -44.05 -12.03
CA ARG A 32 24.95 -43.65 -11.12
C ARG A 32 26.05 -42.86 -11.81
N VAL A 33 26.35 -43.17 -13.07
CA VAL A 33 27.39 -42.51 -13.86
C VAL A 33 26.85 -41.22 -14.49
N LYS A 34 25.58 -41.23 -14.93
CA LYS A 34 24.87 -40.08 -15.49
C LYS A 34 24.87 -38.89 -14.52
N LYS A 35 24.64 -39.13 -13.23
CA LYS A 35 24.69 -38.10 -12.18
C LYS A 35 26.06 -37.42 -12.03
N LEU A 36 27.15 -38.11 -12.35
CA LEU A 36 28.50 -37.55 -12.27
C LEU A 36 28.83 -36.62 -13.45
N PHE A 37 28.13 -36.78 -14.57
CA PHE A 37 28.31 -35.97 -15.78
C PHE A 37 27.15 -34.98 -16.01
N GLU A 38 26.14 -34.96 -15.13
CA GLU A 38 25.04 -34.01 -15.16
C GLU A 38 25.58 -32.63 -14.75
N LYS A 39 25.69 -31.72 -15.73
CA LYS A 39 26.18 -30.37 -15.49
C LYS A 39 25.28 -29.73 -14.45
N GLN A 40 25.86 -29.21 -13.36
CA GLN A 40 25.09 -28.45 -12.37
C GLN A 40 24.27 -27.38 -13.08
N PRO A 41 22.98 -27.21 -12.73
CA PRO A 41 22.16 -26.18 -13.35
C PRO A 41 22.89 -24.85 -13.20
N GLU A 42 23.05 -24.13 -14.31
CA GLU A 42 23.78 -22.88 -14.30
C GLU A 42 23.13 -21.94 -13.29
N LEU A 43 23.91 -21.46 -12.31
CA LEU A 43 23.42 -20.52 -11.32
C LEU A 43 22.85 -19.30 -12.06
N ARG A 44 21.63 -18.89 -11.70
CA ARG A 44 21.03 -17.68 -12.26
C ARG A 44 21.96 -16.51 -11.96
N LYS A 45 22.44 -15.84 -13.02
CA LYS A 45 23.27 -14.65 -12.88
C LYS A 45 22.45 -13.55 -12.19
N ARG A 46 23.00 -12.93 -11.15
CA ARG A 46 22.40 -11.72 -10.56
C ARG A 46 22.48 -10.58 -11.57
N ARG A 47 21.53 -9.64 -11.48
CA ARG A 47 21.57 -8.42 -12.30
C ARG A 47 22.86 -7.67 -12.02
N THR A 48 23.55 -7.26 -13.08
CA THR A 48 24.73 -6.40 -12.96
C THR A 48 24.30 -4.94 -12.80
N THR A 49 25.19 -4.08 -12.32
CA THR A 49 24.91 -2.64 -12.21
C THR A 49 24.52 -2.03 -13.56
N ASN A 50 25.15 -2.47 -14.65
CA ASN A 50 24.80 -2.05 -16.01
C ASN A 50 23.39 -2.48 -16.42
N ASP A 51 22.91 -3.63 -15.96
CA ASP A 51 21.53 -4.06 -16.20
C ASP A 51 20.52 -3.22 -15.41
N ILE A 52 20.92 -2.76 -14.23
CA ILE A 52 20.10 -1.84 -13.41
C ILE A 52 20.03 -0.48 -14.12
N TYR A 53 21.15 0.09 -14.56
CA TYR A 53 21.18 1.38 -15.27
C TYR A 53 20.32 1.41 -16.53
N LYS A 54 20.19 0.27 -17.24
CA LYS A 54 19.33 0.17 -18.42
C LYS A 54 17.82 0.23 -18.10
N ILE A 55 17.43 -0.09 -16.88
CA ILE A 55 16.02 -0.15 -16.44
C ILE A 55 15.63 1.12 -15.64
N ILE A 56 16.62 1.93 -15.23
CA ILE A 56 16.37 3.17 -14.52
C ILE A 56 15.71 4.17 -15.47
N ASP A 57 14.42 4.39 -15.26
CA ASP A 57 13.62 5.39 -15.96
C ASP A 57 13.59 6.73 -15.21
N ALA A 58 13.03 7.77 -15.84
CA ALA A 58 12.73 9.07 -15.22
C ALA A 58 11.94 8.95 -13.89
N SER A 59 11.19 7.86 -13.69
CA SER A 59 10.51 7.56 -12.43
C SER A 59 11.45 7.38 -11.24
N TYR A 60 12.63 6.81 -11.47
CA TYR A 60 13.61 6.60 -10.40
C TYR A 60 14.11 7.93 -9.82
N TYR A 61 14.15 8.97 -10.66
CA TYR A 61 14.56 10.32 -10.28
C TYR A 61 13.39 11.23 -9.88
N GLY A 62 12.17 10.68 -9.71
CA GLY A 62 11.01 11.44 -9.22
C GLY A 62 10.37 12.39 -10.23
N TYR A 63 10.84 12.45 -11.49
CA TYR A 63 10.28 13.36 -12.51
C TYR A 63 8.81 13.08 -12.88
N ARG A 64 8.25 11.93 -12.47
CA ARG A 64 6.83 11.64 -12.68
C ARG A 64 5.94 12.15 -11.54
N ASP A 65 6.46 12.57 -10.41
CA ASP A 65 5.65 12.87 -9.22
C ASP A 65 4.74 14.10 -9.43
N GLU A 66 5.21 15.11 -10.17
CA GLU A 66 4.42 16.29 -10.53
C GLU A 66 3.22 15.94 -11.43
N VAL A 67 3.43 15.07 -12.43
CA VAL A 67 2.37 14.58 -13.33
C VAL A 67 1.45 13.61 -12.60
N LEU A 68 2.00 12.77 -11.72
CA LEU A 68 1.26 11.79 -10.94
C LEU A 68 0.30 12.47 -9.95
N ALA A 69 0.67 13.61 -9.37
CA ALA A 69 -0.22 14.37 -8.49
C ALA A 69 -1.50 14.85 -9.22
N ILE A 70 -1.37 15.29 -10.48
CA ILE A 70 -2.49 15.76 -11.32
C ILE A 70 -3.44 14.60 -11.64
N VAL A 71 -2.90 13.42 -11.94
CA VAL A 71 -3.70 12.23 -12.32
C VAL A 71 -4.32 11.54 -11.10
N LYS A 72 -3.62 11.52 -9.96
CA LYS A 72 -4.12 10.87 -8.73
C LYS A 72 -5.42 11.49 -8.22
N GLY A 73 -5.51 12.82 -8.19
CA GLY A 73 -6.70 13.52 -7.69
C GLY A 73 -8.04 13.01 -8.24
N PRO A 74 -8.28 13.03 -9.56
CA PRO A 74 -9.54 12.55 -10.13
C PRO A 74 -9.75 11.03 -9.91
N THR A 75 -8.68 10.23 -9.95
CA THR A 75 -8.79 8.78 -9.72
C THR A 75 -9.16 8.44 -8.28
N GLU A 76 -8.60 9.13 -7.29
CA GLU A 76 -8.90 8.94 -5.87
C GLU A 76 -10.34 9.34 -5.56
N VAL A 77 -10.83 10.43 -6.17
CA VAL A 77 -12.24 10.84 -6.06
C VAL A 77 -13.15 9.75 -6.62
N ASN A 78 -12.86 9.24 -7.82
CA ASN A 78 -13.66 8.17 -8.43
C ASN A 78 -13.69 6.92 -7.53
N MET A 79 -12.54 6.46 -7.04
CA MET A 79 -12.45 5.31 -6.13
C MET A 79 -13.24 5.53 -4.84
N ARG A 80 -13.19 6.72 -4.24
CA ARG A 80 -14.01 7.05 -3.06
C ARG A 80 -15.50 6.99 -3.37
N THR A 81 -15.92 7.56 -4.49
CA THR A 81 -17.35 7.53 -4.88
C THR A 81 -17.85 6.12 -5.18
N GLU A 82 -17.00 5.26 -5.76
CA GLU A 82 -17.33 3.86 -6.01
C GLU A 82 -17.45 3.07 -4.72
N ALA A 83 -16.49 3.25 -3.80
CA ALA A 83 -16.52 2.64 -2.48
C ALA A 83 -17.75 3.09 -1.67
N GLU A 84 -18.11 4.37 -1.70
CA GLU A 84 -19.34 4.87 -1.05
C GLU A 84 -20.61 4.28 -1.66
N LYS A 85 -20.66 4.11 -2.98
CA LYS A 85 -21.81 3.47 -3.66
C LYS A 85 -21.91 1.99 -3.30
N GLU A 86 -20.78 1.30 -3.24
CA GLU A 86 -20.71 -0.09 -2.83
C GLU A 86 -21.10 -0.25 -1.36
N TRP A 87 -20.60 0.60 -0.48
CA TRP A 87 -20.98 0.63 0.92
C TRP A 87 -22.46 0.97 1.11
N ARG A 88 -23.03 1.89 0.32
CA ARG A 88 -24.47 2.17 0.32
C ARG A 88 -25.29 0.97 -0.18
N ARG A 89 -24.84 0.25 -1.20
CA ARG A 89 -25.50 -0.97 -1.69
C ARG A 89 -25.43 -2.10 -0.67
N SER A 90 -24.23 -2.39 -0.19
CA SER A 90 -23.96 -3.42 0.81
C SER A 90 -24.67 -3.10 2.13
N GLY A 91 -24.63 -1.84 2.56
CA GLY A 91 -25.36 -1.34 3.72
C GLY A 91 -26.88 -1.37 3.54
N ALA A 92 -27.41 -1.20 2.34
CA ALA A 92 -28.85 -1.42 2.08
C ALA A 92 -29.20 -2.90 2.18
N THR A 93 -28.43 -3.80 1.56
CA THR A 93 -28.65 -5.25 1.65
C THR A 93 -28.44 -5.80 3.06
N SER A 94 -27.43 -5.32 3.80
CA SER A 94 -27.21 -5.71 5.20
C SER A 94 -28.29 -5.13 6.11
N ARG A 95 -28.80 -3.92 5.84
CA ARG A 95 -29.89 -3.33 6.63
C ARG A 95 -31.23 -4.01 6.37
N GLU A 96 -31.46 -4.53 5.17
CA GLU A 96 -32.68 -5.25 4.79
C GLU A 96 -32.67 -6.69 5.33
N VAL A 97 -31.53 -7.40 5.26
CA VAL A 97 -31.37 -8.75 5.83
C VAL A 97 -31.27 -8.74 7.35
N LEU A 98 -30.67 -7.71 7.98
CA LEU A 98 -30.73 -7.57 9.45
C LEU A 98 -32.16 -7.29 9.92
N PHE A 99 -32.96 -6.46 9.22
CA PHE A 99 -34.31 -6.12 9.70
C PHE A 99 -35.27 -7.33 9.72
N GLU A 100 -35.19 -8.23 8.73
CA GLU A 100 -36.15 -9.34 8.60
C GLU A 100 -35.85 -10.53 9.53
N GLU A 101 -34.58 -10.81 9.85
CA GLU A 101 -34.21 -11.88 10.78
C GLU A 101 -34.02 -11.39 12.23
N GLU A 102 -33.75 -10.09 12.47
CA GLU A 102 -33.66 -9.55 13.83
C GLU A 102 -35.02 -9.23 14.47
N GLU A 103 -36.06 -8.84 13.72
CA GLU A 103 -37.34 -8.40 14.32
C GLU A 103 -38.01 -9.44 15.26
N ASP A 104 -37.83 -10.75 15.04
CA ASP A 104 -38.50 -11.80 15.84
C ASP A 104 -37.67 -12.38 17.00
N VAL A 105 -36.34 -12.20 17.03
CA VAL A 105 -35.45 -12.71 18.10
C VAL A 105 -34.84 -11.58 18.93
N VAL A 106 -34.70 -10.38 18.35
CA VAL A 106 -34.02 -9.24 18.97
C VAL A 106 -34.94 -8.48 19.93
N VAL A 107 -36.28 -8.57 19.83
CA VAL A 107 -37.19 -7.87 20.78
C VAL A 107 -37.04 -8.34 22.24
N GLU A 108 -36.81 -9.63 22.48
CA GLU A 108 -36.62 -10.19 23.82
C GLU A 108 -35.17 -10.01 24.31
N GLU A 109 -34.16 -10.25 23.47
CA GLU A 109 -32.74 -10.11 23.84
C GLU A 109 -32.31 -8.64 23.99
N MET A 110 -32.91 -7.70 23.24
CA MET A 110 -32.69 -6.25 23.37
C MET A 110 -33.14 -5.73 24.72
N ARG A 111 -34.20 -6.30 25.29
CA ARG A 111 -34.75 -5.82 26.56
C ARG A 111 -33.81 -6.12 27.74
N GLU A 112 -33.17 -7.30 27.72
CA GLU A 112 -32.16 -7.68 28.72
C GLU A 112 -30.82 -6.99 28.47
N ARG A 113 -30.44 -6.80 27.20
CA ARG A 113 -29.21 -6.10 26.82
C ARG A 113 -29.30 -4.59 27.04
N GLU A 114 -30.43 -3.94 26.77
CA GLU A 114 -30.68 -2.53 27.11
C GLU A 114 -30.57 -2.28 28.60
N GLU A 115 -31.04 -3.21 29.44
CA GLU A 115 -30.97 -3.08 30.90
C GLU A 115 -29.53 -3.21 31.41
N LYS A 116 -28.71 -4.03 30.74
CA LYS A 116 -27.28 -4.22 31.03
C LYS A 116 -26.42 -3.09 30.47
N GLU A 117 -26.70 -2.65 29.24
CA GLU A 117 -26.06 -1.49 28.61
C GLU A 117 -26.42 -0.18 29.30
N ARG A 118 -27.63 -0.04 29.88
CA ARG A 118 -27.96 1.09 30.76
C ARG A 118 -27.10 1.09 32.02
N LYS A 119 -26.90 -0.08 32.65
CA LYS A 119 -26.01 -0.23 33.83
C LYS A 119 -24.53 -0.03 33.50
N ASP A 120 -24.10 -0.39 32.29
CA ASP A 120 -22.73 -0.21 31.83
C ASP A 120 -22.48 1.24 31.34
N LYS A 121 -23.46 1.90 30.71
CA LYS A 121 -23.46 3.35 30.39
C LYS A 121 -23.50 4.23 31.63
N GLU A 122 -24.18 3.80 32.69
CA GLU A 122 -24.12 4.44 34.01
C GLU A 122 -22.70 4.40 34.62
N ARG A 123 -21.82 3.51 34.12
CA ARG A 123 -20.41 3.37 34.52
C ARG A 123 -19.42 3.86 33.46
N GLU A 124 -19.89 4.44 32.35
CA GLU A 124 -19.01 5.04 31.36
C GLU A 124 -18.27 6.23 31.99
N PHE A 125 -16.96 6.09 32.07
CA PHE A 125 -16.05 7.08 32.65
C PHE A 125 -15.96 8.29 31.70
N PHE A 126 -16.80 9.31 31.92
CA PHE A 126 -16.73 10.56 31.18
C PHE A 126 -15.47 11.34 31.59
N VAL A 127 -14.43 11.30 30.75
CA VAL A 127 -13.29 12.21 30.85
C VAL A 127 -13.70 13.54 30.25
N HIS A 128 -13.97 14.54 31.11
CA HIS A 128 -14.26 15.88 30.63
C HIS A 128 -12.98 16.54 30.13
N VAL A 129 -12.81 16.55 28.80
CA VAL A 129 -11.76 17.32 28.13
C VAL A 129 -12.23 18.77 28.08
N PRO A 130 -11.45 19.75 28.59
CA PRO A 130 -11.78 21.15 28.43
C PRO A 130 -11.67 21.51 26.95
N LEU A 131 -12.81 21.52 26.27
CA LEU A 131 -12.95 21.97 24.90
C LEU A 131 -13.37 23.45 24.92
N PRO A 132 -12.74 24.31 24.12
CA PRO A 132 -13.16 25.69 24.00
C PRO A 132 -14.58 25.77 23.42
N ASP A 133 -15.36 26.71 23.91
CA ASP A 133 -16.72 26.95 23.42
C ASP A 133 -16.70 27.49 21.97
N ASP A 134 -17.80 27.29 21.23
CA ASP A 134 -17.91 27.75 19.82
C ASP A 134 -17.53 29.23 19.64
N LYS A 135 -17.94 30.09 20.59
CA LYS A 135 -17.61 31.52 20.59
C LYS A 135 -16.12 31.79 20.81
N GLU A 136 -15.45 30.95 21.58
CA GLU A 136 -14.01 31.04 21.81
C GLU A 136 -13.24 30.62 20.55
N ILE A 137 -13.69 29.54 19.90
CA ILE A 137 -13.16 29.09 18.61
C ILE A 137 -13.30 30.18 17.55
N GLU A 138 -14.47 30.82 17.45
CA GLU A 138 -14.69 31.94 16.51
C GLU A 138 -13.72 33.09 16.74
N ARG A 139 -13.53 33.52 18.00
CA ARG A 139 -12.57 34.58 18.36
C ARG A 139 -11.14 34.19 17.97
N MET A 140 -10.71 32.98 18.31
CA MET A 140 -9.38 32.48 17.94
C MET A 140 -9.17 32.45 16.42
N ILE A 141 -10.18 32.03 15.64
CA ILE A 141 -10.11 32.01 14.18
C ILE A 141 -9.98 33.43 13.63
N VAL A 142 -10.74 34.39 14.16
CA VAL A 142 -10.69 35.80 13.76
C VAL A 142 -9.32 36.40 14.07
N GLU A 143 -8.79 36.18 15.27
CA GLU A 143 -7.46 36.65 15.68
C GLU A 143 -6.36 36.06 14.80
N ARG A 144 -6.40 34.75 14.55
CA ARG A 144 -5.45 34.08 13.67
C ARG A 144 -5.47 34.68 12.26
N LYS A 145 -6.65 34.87 11.67
CA LYS A 145 -6.79 35.47 10.34
C LYS A 145 -6.30 36.93 10.32
N LYS A 146 -6.56 37.68 11.40
CA LYS A 146 -6.06 39.06 11.56
C LYS A 146 -4.54 39.08 11.57
N MET A 147 -3.89 38.19 12.34
CA MET A 147 -2.43 38.06 12.35
C MET A 147 -1.86 37.65 11.00
N GLU A 148 -2.48 36.68 10.30
CA GLU A 148 -2.04 36.26 8.97
C GLU A 148 -2.12 37.41 7.95
N LEU A 149 -3.17 38.24 7.99
CA LEU A 149 -3.27 39.42 7.12
C LEU A 149 -2.23 40.49 7.47
N LEU A 150 -2.03 40.75 8.76
CA LEU A 150 -1.00 41.68 9.22
C LEU A 150 0.39 41.19 8.78
N SER A 151 0.71 39.91 8.94
CA SER A 151 2.01 39.37 8.48
C SER A 151 2.26 39.52 6.98
N LYS A 152 1.19 39.53 6.16
CA LYS A 152 1.30 39.61 4.70
C LYS A 152 1.37 41.04 4.18
N TYR A 153 0.69 41.97 4.86
CA TYR A 153 0.41 43.30 4.33
C TYR A 153 0.83 44.45 5.24
N ALA A 154 1.12 44.19 6.51
CA ALA A 154 1.66 45.22 7.40
C ALA A 154 3.17 45.36 7.17
N SER A 155 3.63 46.60 7.04
CA SER A 155 5.06 46.92 7.15
C SER A 155 5.51 46.79 8.60
N GLU A 156 6.79 46.46 8.80
CA GLU A 156 7.39 46.33 10.14
C GLU A 156 7.19 47.60 10.99
N GLY A 157 7.34 48.79 10.39
CA GLY A 157 7.13 50.07 11.09
C GLY A 157 5.68 50.31 11.55
N LEU A 158 4.67 49.82 10.84
CA LEU A 158 3.26 49.99 11.26
C LEU A 158 2.94 49.09 12.48
N LEU A 159 3.58 47.92 12.56
CA LEU A 159 3.46 47.01 13.70
C LEU A 159 4.16 47.57 14.95
N GLU A 160 5.33 48.18 14.78
CA GLU A 160 6.06 48.86 15.85
C GLU A 160 5.24 50.02 16.42
N GLU A 161 4.76 50.94 15.57
CA GLU A 161 3.88 52.05 15.99
C GLU A 161 2.61 51.54 16.71
N GLN A 162 2.02 50.45 16.22
CA GLN A 162 0.85 49.84 16.86
C GLN A 162 1.19 49.28 18.26
N SER A 163 2.35 48.64 18.40
CA SER A 163 2.80 48.08 19.68
C SER A 163 3.10 49.17 20.71
N GLU A 164 3.79 50.24 20.29
CA GLU A 164 4.07 51.42 21.12
C GLU A 164 2.77 52.08 21.57
N ALA A 165 1.78 52.23 20.67
CA ALA A 165 0.48 52.79 21.02
C ALA A 165 -0.30 51.93 22.02
N MET A 166 -0.24 50.59 21.91
CA MET A 166 -0.84 49.65 22.87
C MET A 166 -0.20 49.76 24.26
N ASP A 167 1.12 49.86 24.31
CA ASP A 167 1.88 50.02 25.56
C ASP A 167 1.55 51.36 26.25
N ILE A 168 1.43 52.45 25.48
CA ILE A 168 1.00 53.76 26.00
C ILE A 168 -0.42 53.70 26.57
N LEU A 169 -1.31 52.93 25.93
CA LEU A 169 -2.69 52.75 26.38
C LEU A 169 -2.83 51.73 27.52
N ASN A 170 -1.75 51.05 27.91
CA ASN A 170 -1.72 50.03 28.95
C ASN A 170 -2.73 48.89 28.70
N ILE A 171 -2.95 48.56 27.42
CA ILE A 171 -3.83 47.48 26.99
C ILE A 171 -2.94 46.27 26.69
N TYR A 172 -2.94 45.29 27.59
CA TYR A 172 -2.25 44.03 27.39
C TYR A 172 -3.17 43.02 26.70
N SER A 173 -2.62 42.28 25.72
CA SER A 173 -3.33 41.23 24.98
C SER A 173 -3.70 40.04 25.84
#